data_AF-A0AAE9W803-F1
#
_entry.id   AF-A0AAE9W803-F1
#
_cell.length_a   1.000
_cell.length_b   1.000
_cell.length_c   1.000
_cell.angle_alpha   90.00
_cell.angle_beta   90.00
_cell.angle_gamma   90.00
#
_symmetry.space_group_name_H-M   'P 1'
#
loop_
_entity.id
_entity.type
_entity.pdbx_description
1 polymer ?
#
loop_
_entity_poly.entity_id
_entity_poly.type
_entity_poly.pdbx_seq_one_letter_code
_entity_poly.pdbx_strand_id
1 'polypeptide(L)'
;MRQSLIYAGFSINKLKELSHAEDSKRSHRMIKSGKTSVDAYRQAGKGLSHFGGYLSDWGSRTRSVSINDISDKLGVLVSELGESELEFVKQFDESRLKLKGIRDMEDSIAPSRAHRQRLVASIEKEEEKDPLSPRLIDLQNQLVRTEAENLVGEMQLDNKIREVMKSSFQQLMDAFQVRAQKQMTVGYYSRLLVDMINDDVVYPGDNPAAYNKKNAAQIMHQCMESMSRLMAPLSIDEKKSEDTHMKGSSSSLQLSERDCSPTVENEQNVLQVRNVPSQNSTSNAETYKAQLLSTIAAEQKQKELQAKSTVLL
;
A
#
# COMPACT_ATOMS: atom_id res chain seq x y z
N MET A 1 -2.85 -27.24 57.59
CA MET A 1 -2.41 -26.07 56.79
C MET A 1 -3.15 -26.08 55.47
N ARG A 2 -3.95 -25.04 55.21
CA ARG A 2 -4.74 -24.88 53.98
C ARG A 2 -3.82 -24.46 52.84
N GLN A 3 -3.77 -25.21 51.74
CA GLN A 3 -3.31 -24.71 50.45
C GLN A 3 -4.53 -24.56 49.54
N SER A 4 -5.08 -23.35 49.52
CA SER A 4 -6.01 -22.89 48.50
C SER A 4 -5.21 -22.56 47.24
N LEU A 5 -5.13 -23.51 46.31
CA LEU A 5 -4.65 -23.23 44.96
C LEU A 5 -5.67 -22.32 44.27
N ILE A 6 -5.17 -21.15 43.90
CA ILE A 6 -5.86 -20.05 43.25
C ILE A 6 -6.33 -20.54 41.88
N TYR A 7 -7.60 -20.96 41.77
CA TYR A 7 -8.31 -20.95 40.49
C TYR A 7 -8.62 -19.49 40.15
N ALA A 8 -7.62 -18.79 39.60
CA ALA A 8 -7.87 -17.52 38.93
C ALA A 8 -8.80 -17.81 37.74
N GLY A 9 -10.05 -17.36 37.86
CA GLY A 9 -11.12 -17.67 36.91
C GLY A 9 -10.69 -17.45 35.46
N PHE A 10 -10.69 -18.55 34.71
CA PHE A 10 -10.61 -18.52 33.25
C PHE A 10 -11.97 -18.01 32.74
N SER A 11 -12.06 -16.70 32.51
CA SER A 11 -13.28 -16.07 32.02
C SER A 11 -13.25 -16.00 30.49
N ILE A 12 -14.29 -16.49 29.83
CA ILE A 12 -14.50 -16.38 28.37
C ILE A 12 -14.48 -14.89 27.92
N ASN A 13 -14.84 -13.96 28.81
CA ASN A 13 -14.73 -12.52 28.55
C ASN A 13 -13.27 -12.07 28.37
N LYS A 14 -12.32 -12.73 29.04
CA LYS A 14 -10.88 -12.50 28.88
C LYS A 14 -10.38 -12.96 27.51
N LEU A 15 -10.96 -14.04 26.94
CA LEU A 15 -10.67 -14.51 25.57
C LEU A 15 -11.23 -13.56 24.50
N LYS A 16 -12.41 -12.95 24.72
CA LYS A 16 -13.00 -11.97 23.80
C LYS A 16 -12.33 -10.59 23.88
N GLU A 17 -11.88 -10.15 25.06
CA GLU A 17 -10.99 -8.98 25.21
C GLU A 17 -9.61 -9.20 24.56
N LEU A 18 -9.10 -10.44 24.59
CA LEU A 18 -7.87 -10.82 23.88
C LEU A 18 -8.02 -10.68 22.36
N SER A 19 -9.16 -11.09 21.79
CA SER A 19 -9.44 -11.04 20.34
C SER A 19 -9.46 -9.61 19.74
N HIS A 20 -9.93 -8.60 20.48
CA HIS A 20 -9.96 -7.22 19.96
C HIS A 20 -8.64 -6.48 20.17
N ALA A 21 -8.00 -6.74 21.31
CA ALA A 21 -6.62 -6.36 21.50
C ALA A 21 -5.72 -7.02 20.43
N GLU A 22 -6.10 -8.17 19.87
CA GLU A 22 -5.36 -8.84 18.81
C GLU A 22 -5.37 -8.12 17.46
N ASP A 23 -6.47 -7.48 17.05
CA ASP A 23 -6.54 -6.81 15.73
C ASP A 23 -5.61 -5.60 15.68
N SER A 24 -5.72 -4.69 16.65
CA SER A 24 -4.80 -3.55 16.80
C SER A 24 -3.34 -4.02 17.02
N LYS A 25 -3.12 -5.15 17.70
CA LYS A 25 -1.78 -5.76 17.80
C LYS A 25 -1.28 -6.29 16.45
N ARG A 26 -2.14 -6.79 15.56
CA ARG A 26 -1.77 -7.27 14.22
C ARG A 26 -1.37 -6.09 13.34
N SER A 27 -2.19 -5.03 13.27
CA SER A 27 -1.87 -3.82 12.51
C SER A 27 -0.63 -3.11 13.07
N HIS A 28 -0.48 -3.04 14.39
CA HIS A 28 0.74 -2.53 15.03
C HIS A 28 1.98 -3.34 14.67
N ARG A 29 1.90 -4.68 14.69
CA ARG A 29 3.02 -5.56 14.27
C ARG A 29 3.40 -5.34 12.81
N MET A 30 2.42 -5.19 11.92
CA MET A 30 2.64 -4.87 10.52
C MET A 30 3.40 -3.54 10.36
N ILE A 31 2.95 -2.46 11.01
CA ILE A 31 3.60 -1.14 10.96
C ILE A 31 5.04 -1.22 11.52
N LYS A 32 5.23 -1.95 12.62
CA LYS A 32 6.55 -2.13 13.23
C LYS A 32 7.49 -2.92 12.32
N SER A 33 7.02 -3.98 11.68
CA SER A 33 7.80 -4.74 10.69
C SER A 33 8.18 -3.87 9.48
N GLY A 34 7.26 -3.03 9.02
CA GLY A 34 7.54 -2.02 7.99
C GLY A 34 8.64 -1.06 8.42
N LYS A 35 8.64 -0.61 9.68
CA LYS A 35 9.73 0.22 10.23
C LYS A 35 11.09 -0.47 10.13
N THR A 36 11.18 -1.72 10.56
CA THR A 36 12.43 -2.49 10.50
C THR A 36 12.93 -2.61 9.06
N SER A 37 12.01 -2.81 8.11
CA SER A 37 12.35 -2.87 6.68
C SER A 37 12.89 -1.53 6.15
N VAL A 38 12.20 -0.42 6.46
CA VAL A 38 12.63 0.95 6.11
C VAL A 38 14.03 1.25 6.67
N ASP A 39 14.29 0.88 7.92
CA ASP A 39 15.60 1.09 8.56
C ASP A 39 16.70 0.25 7.89
N ALA A 40 16.40 -0.98 7.46
CA ALA A 40 17.34 -1.83 6.72
C ALA A 40 17.69 -1.25 5.35
N TYR A 41 16.70 -0.80 4.57
CA TYR A 41 16.94 -0.14 3.28
C TYR A 41 17.71 1.17 3.43
N ARG A 42 17.42 1.94 4.48
CA ARG A 42 18.17 3.18 4.79
C ARG A 42 19.64 2.88 5.08
N GLN A 43 19.92 1.82 5.82
CA GLN A 43 21.29 1.40 6.10
C GLN A 43 22.01 0.92 4.83
N ALA A 44 21.32 0.17 3.97
CA ALA A 44 21.85 -0.25 2.68
C ALA A 44 22.19 0.96 1.78
N GLY A 45 21.29 1.94 1.66
CA GLY A 45 21.54 3.16 0.89
C GLY A 45 22.78 3.93 1.35
N LYS A 46 22.92 4.15 2.67
CA LYS A 46 24.14 4.77 3.25
C LYS A 46 25.39 3.93 3.00
N GLY A 47 25.29 2.61 3.13
CA GLY A 47 26.39 1.69 2.88
C GLY A 47 26.90 1.78 1.45
N LEU A 48 25.99 1.88 0.47
CA LEU A 48 26.32 2.07 -0.95
C LEU A 48 27.04 3.39 -1.19
N SER A 49 26.54 4.51 -0.65
CA SER A 49 27.21 5.81 -0.78
C SER A 49 28.64 5.79 -0.21
N HIS A 50 28.85 5.17 0.96
CA HIS A 50 30.20 5.02 1.51
C HIS A 50 31.07 4.10 0.65
N PHE A 51 30.52 2.98 0.18
CA PHE A 51 31.26 2.05 -0.68
C PHE A 51 31.70 2.72 -1.99
N GLY A 52 30.83 3.52 -2.62
CA GLY A 52 31.16 4.31 -3.80
C GLY A 52 32.30 5.30 -3.54
N GLY A 53 32.24 6.02 -2.40
CA GLY A 53 33.32 6.92 -1.99
C GLY A 53 34.65 6.22 -1.75
N TYR A 54 34.65 5.07 -1.07
CA TYR A 54 35.86 4.27 -0.84
C TYR A 54 36.42 3.65 -2.12
N LEU A 55 35.57 3.27 -3.07
CA LEU A 55 35.99 2.74 -4.35
C LEU A 55 36.76 3.79 -5.16
N SER A 56 36.25 5.03 -5.22
CA SER A 56 36.93 6.14 -5.89
C SER A 56 38.23 6.52 -5.17
N ASP A 57 38.25 6.63 -3.83
CA ASP A 57 39.48 6.91 -3.08
C ASP A 57 40.55 5.83 -3.29
N TRP A 58 40.17 4.54 -3.20
CA TRP A 58 41.11 3.44 -3.42
C TRP A 58 41.68 3.47 -4.85
N GLY A 59 40.82 3.64 -5.85
CA GLY A 59 41.25 3.65 -7.25
C GLY A 59 42.08 4.88 -7.61
N SER A 60 41.88 6.01 -6.91
CA SER A 60 42.70 7.21 -7.06
C SER A 60 44.19 6.97 -6.79
N ARG A 61 44.51 6.00 -5.92
CA ARG A 61 45.88 5.63 -5.50
C ARG A 61 46.55 4.64 -6.45
N THR A 62 45.81 4.12 -7.42
CA THR A 62 46.32 3.14 -8.38
C THR A 62 47.11 3.84 -9.50
N ARG A 63 48.24 3.25 -9.91
CA ARG A 63 49.07 3.79 -11.00
C ARG A 63 48.45 3.63 -12.39
N SER A 64 47.58 2.64 -12.56
CA SER A 64 46.87 2.38 -13.81
C SER A 64 45.80 3.44 -14.05
N VAL A 65 45.90 4.12 -15.19
CA VAL A 65 44.98 5.19 -15.60
C VAL A 65 43.57 4.65 -15.88
N SER A 66 43.43 3.42 -16.39
CA SER A 66 42.13 2.79 -16.63
C SER A 66 41.40 2.49 -15.33
N ILE A 67 42.10 1.87 -14.37
CA ILE A 67 41.52 1.54 -13.06
C ILE A 67 41.10 2.81 -12.31
N ASN A 68 41.96 3.83 -12.30
CA ASN A 68 41.66 5.12 -11.68
C ASN A 68 40.36 5.73 -12.24
N ASP A 69 40.25 5.89 -13.57
CA ASP A 69 39.09 6.52 -14.21
C ASP A 69 37.80 5.68 -14.09
N ILE A 70 37.90 4.36 -14.20
CA ILE A 70 36.75 3.45 -14.10
C ILE A 70 36.26 3.35 -12.66
N SER A 71 37.16 3.25 -11.68
CA SER A 71 36.80 3.23 -10.26
C SER A 71 36.10 4.51 -9.81
N ASP A 72 36.49 5.66 -10.35
CA ASP A 72 35.87 6.95 -10.05
C ASP A 72 34.42 6.98 -10.58
N LYS A 73 34.24 6.59 -11.85
CA LYS A 73 32.92 6.50 -12.50
C LYS A 73 32.01 5.47 -11.82
N LEU A 74 32.53 4.29 -11.48
CA LEU A 74 31.79 3.29 -10.72
C LEU A 74 31.45 3.79 -9.32
N GLY A 75 32.34 4.54 -8.67
CA GLY A 75 32.08 5.20 -7.39
C GLY A 75 30.89 6.16 -7.47
N VAL A 76 30.82 6.96 -8.53
CA VAL A 76 29.66 7.85 -8.80
C VAL A 76 28.38 7.04 -9.02
N LEU A 77 28.40 6.01 -9.85
CA LEU A 77 27.21 5.18 -10.14
C LEU A 77 26.70 4.41 -8.90
N VAL A 78 27.61 3.89 -8.09
CA VAL A 78 27.27 3.21 -6.82
C VAL A 78 26.72 4.21 -5.80
N SER A 79 27.24 5.43 -5.77
CA SER A 79 26.73 6.48 -4.89
C SER A 79 25.32 6.92 -5.29
N GLU A 80 25.05 7.08 -6.59
CA GLU A 80 23.71 7.32 -7.13
C GLU A 80 22.74 6.19 -6.76
N LEU A 81 23.19 4.92 -6.81
CA LEU A 81 22.38 3.80 -6.32
C LEU A 81 22.01 3.99 -4.85
N GLY A 82 22.97 4.40 -4.01
CA GLY A 82 22.72 4.73 -2.60
C GLY A 82 21.69 5.86 -2.41
N GLU A 83 21.79 6.93 -3.20
CA GLU A 83 20.82 8.04 -3.18
C GLU A 83 19.42 7.60 -3.63
N SER A 84 19.33 6.79 -4.68
CA SER A 84 18.06 6.23 -5.14
C SER A 84 17.37 5.38 -4.06
N GLU A 85 18.14 4.69 -3.21
CA GLU A 85 17.58 3.95 -2.09
C GLU A 85 17.07 4.84 -0.96
N LEU A 86 17.71 5.98 -0.73
CA LEU A 86 17.22 6.95 0.25
C LEU A 86 15.90 7.58 -0.20
N GLU A 87 15.72 7.83 -1.50
CA GLU A 87 14.46 8.28 -2.07
C GLU A 87 13.37 7.20 -1.97
N PHE A 88 13.69 5.94 -2.29
CA PHE A 88 12.77 4.81 -2.07
C PHE A 88 12.36 4.69 -0.60
N VAL A 89 13.31 4.81 0.33
CA VAL A 89 13.06 4.78 1.79
C VAL A 89 12.07 5.84 2.22
N LYS A 90 12.14 7.05 1.65
CA LYS A 90 11.18 8.12 1.92
C LYS A 90 9.77 7.71 1.50
N GLN A 91 9.61 7.23 0.26
CA GLN A 91 8.31 6.82 -0.27
C GLN A 91 7.73 5.59 0.46
N PHE A 92 8.59 4.63 0.83
CA PHE A 92 8.17 3.48 1.64
C PHE A 92 7.73 3.96 3.04
N ASP A 93 8.47 4.84 3.70
CA ASP A 93 8.08 5.34 5.01
C ASP A 93 6.74 6.11 4.97
N GLU A 94 6.53 6.96 3.96
CA GLU A 94 5.26 7.63 3.72
C GLU A 94 4.09 6.64 3.50
N SER A 95 4.30 5.61 2.67
CA SER A 95 3.28 4.57 2.45
C SER A 95 2.94 3.80 3.74
N ARG A 96 3.94 3.53 4.58
CA ARG A 96 3.79 2.87 5.88
C ARG A 96 3.05 3.78 6.86
N LEU A 97 3.31 5.09 6.87
CA LEU A 97 2.62 6.05 7.72
C LEU A 97 1.12 6.11 7.40
N LYS A 98 0.72 5.93 6.13
CA LYS A 98 -0.71 5.81 5.76
C LYS A 98 -1.39 4.63 6.47
N LEU A 99 -0.72 3.49 6.61
CA LEU A 99 -1.24 2.30 7.32
C LEU A 99 -1.52 2.57 8.80
N LYS A 100 -0.87 3.59 9.41
CA LYS A 100 -1.18 4.01 10.78
C LYS A 100 -2.64 4.46 10.92
N GLY A 101 -3.23 5.02 9.86
CA GLY A 101 -4.64 5.42 9.84
C GLY A 101 -5.61 4.25 10.02
N ILE A 102 -5.24 3.04 9.59
CA ILE A 102 -6.03 1.82 9.84
C ILE A 102 -6.02 1.50 11.33
N ARG A 103 -4.83 1.42 11.93
CA ARG A 103 -4.66 1.15 13.37
C ARG A 103 -5.39 2.19 14.22
N ASP A 104 -5.28 3.48 13.88
CA ASP A 104 -5.95 4.56 14.62
C ASP A 104 -7.47 4.41 14.55
N MET A 105 -8.03 3.95 13.42
CA MET A 105 -9.46 3.66 13.28
C MET A 105 -9.86 2.41 14.07
N GLU A 106 -9.07 1.34 14.04
CA GLU A 106 -9.29 0.12 14.84
C GLU A 106 -9.31 0.44 16.35
N ASP A 107 -8.34 1.23 16.82
CA ASP A 107 -8.26 1.70 18.20
C ASP A 107 -9.48 2.55 18.58
N SER A 108 -10.02 3.34 17.64
CA SER A 108 -11.21 4.18 17.89
C SER A 108 -12.51 3.38 18.05
N ILE A 109 -12.62 2.22 17.38
CA ILE A 109 -13.83 1.37 17.41
C ILE A 109 -13.79 0.35 18.56
N ALA A 110 -12.60 0.03 19.07
CA ALA A 110 -12.42 -0.93 20.16
C ALA A 110 -13.32 -0.69 21.41
N PRO A 111 -13.54 0.55 21.88
CA PRO A 111 -14.46 0.81 23.01
C PRO A 111 -15.92 0.46 22.69
N SER A 112 -16.38 0.73 21.47
CA SER A 112 -17.75 0.40 21.03
C SER A 112 -17.96 -1.12 21.01
N ARG A 113 -16.99 -1.87 20.46
CA ARG A 113 -16.99 -3.34 20.47
C ARG A 113 -17.04 -3.90 21.90
N ALA A 114 -16.23 -3.34 22.80
CA ALA A 114 -16.19 -3.75 24.20
C ALA A 114 -17.51 -3.44 24.94
N HIS A 115 -18.12 -2.28 24.67
CA HIS A 115 -19.41 -1.92 25.25
C HIS A 115 -20.52 -2.89 24.85
N ARG A 116 -20.61 -3.21 23.55
CA ARG A 116 -21.54 -4.20 23.00
C ARG A 116 -21.41 -5.56 23.69
N GLN A 117 -20.18 -6.06 23.86
CA GLN A 117 -19.92 -7.33 24.55
C GLN A 117 -20.37 -7.31 26.02
N ARG A 118 -20.17 -6.19 26.73
CA ARG A 118 -20.63 -6.05 28.13
C ARG A 118 -22.16 -6.04 28.22
N LEU A 119 -22.85 -5.44 27.25
CA LEU A 119 -24.32 -5.44 27.18
C LEU A 119 -24.85 -6.86 26.96
N VAL A 120 -24.29 -7.61 26.01
CA VAL A 120 -24.66 -9.01 25.77
C VAL A 120 -24.48 -9.86 27.03
N ALA A 121 -23.32 -9.77 27.69
CA ALA A 121 -23.09 -10.51 28.93
C ALA A 121 -24.01 -10.08 30.09
N SER A 122 -24.43 -8.82 30.12
CA SER A 122 -25.39 -8.32 31.11
C SER A 122 -26.80 -8.83 30.85
N ILE A 123 -27.18 -8.99 29.57
CA ILE A 123 -28.46 -9.59 29.16
C ILE A 123 -28.48 -11.06 29.54
N GLU A 124 -27.47 -11.85 29.16
CA GLU A 124 -27.38 -13.28 29.51
C GLU A 124 -27.52 -13.50 31.03
N LYS A 125 -26.83 -12.67 31.83
CA LYS A 125 -26.90 -12.73 33.29
C LYS A 125 -28.26 -12.33 33.87
N GLU A 126 -28.96 -11.40 33.23
CA GLU A 126 -30.29 -10.96 33.69
C GLU A 126 -31.36 -11.97 33.27
N GLU A 127 -31.25 -12.56 32.09
CA GLU A 127 -32.10 -13.67 31.61
C GLU A 127 -32.04 -14.89 32.52
N GLU A 128 -30.84 -15.25 33.01
CA GLU A 128 -30.66 -16.35 33.97
C GLU A 128 -31.33 -16.07 35.34
N LYS A 129 -31.44 -14.80 35.73
CA LYS A 129 -31.98 -14.41 37.04
C LYS A 129 -33.48 -14.26 37.05
N ASP A 130 -34.01 -13.50 36.09
CA ASP A 130 -35.43 -13.20 36.00
C ASP A 130 -35.83 -12.92 34.54
N PRO A 131 -36.44 -13.90 33.85
CA PRO A 131 -36.81 -13.78 32.44
C PRO A 131 -37.99 -12.83 32.18
N LEU A 132 -38.69 -12.35 33.22
CA LEU A 132 -39.84 -11.44 33.09
C LEU A 132 -39.53 -10.01 33.59
N SER A 133 -38.27 -9.74 33.93
CA SER A 133 -37.85 -8.44 34.46
C SER A 133 -37.98 -7.32 33.41
N PRO A 134 -38.62 -6.17 33.72
CA PRO A 134 -38.70 -5.03 32.80
C PRO A 134 -37.33 -4.44 32.45
N ARG A 135 -36.32 -4.62 33.33
CA ARG A 135 -34.93 -4.21 33.11
C ARG A 135 -34.29 -4.95 31.92
N LEU A 136 -34.74 -6.17 31.64
CA LEU A 136 -34.27 -6.96 30.50
C LEU A 136 -34.63 -6.26 29.18
N ILE A 137 -35.84 -5.72 29.08
CA ILE A 137 -36.34 -5.01 27.89
C ILE A 137 -35.49 -3.75 27.64
N ASP A 138 -35.15 -3.01 28.70
CA ASP A 138 -34.29 -1.82 28.58
C ASP A 138 -32.88 -2.17 28.10
N LEU A 139 -32.27 -3.25 28.63
CA LEU A 139 -30.96 -3.73 28.21
C LEU A 139 -30.97 -4.21 26.75
N GLN A 140 -32.02 -4.93 26.32
CA GLN A 140 -32.19 -5.36 24.94
C GLN A 140 -32.34 -4.16 23.99
N ASN A 141 -33.14 -3.15 24.37
CA ASN A 141 -33.27 -1.91 23.59
C ASN A 141 -31.94 -1.15 23.48
N GLN A 142 -31.16 -1.11 24.57
CA GLN A 142 -29.84 -0.52 24.56
C GLN A 142 -28.89 -1.30 23.65
N LEU A 143 -28.92 -2.64 23.69
CA LEU A 143 -28.12 -3.49 22.80
C LEU A 143 -28.41 -3.20 21.34
N VAL A 144 -29.69 -3.13 20.94
CA VAL A 144 -30.06 -2.85 19.54
C VAL A 144 -29.48 -1.51 19.06
N ARG A 145 -29.51 -0.47 19.91
CA ARG A 145 -28.92 0.84 19.58
C ARG A 145 -27.41 0.74 19.44
N THR A 146 -26.73 0.11 20.39
CA THR A 146 -25.27 -0.08 20.35
C THR A 146 -24.84 -0.95 19.17
N GLU A 147 -25.61 -1.97 18.80
CA GLU A 147 -25.34 -2.83 17.65
C GLU A 147 -25.38 -2.01 16.34
N ALA A 148 -26.39 -1.15 16.18
CA ALA A 148 -26.47 -0.27 15.00
C ALA A 148 -25.25 0.67 14.90
N GLU A 149 -24.80 1.24 16.03
CA GLU A 149 -23.59 2.08 16.06
C GLU A 149 -22.31 1.28 15.76
N ASN A 150 -22.22 0.06 16.26
CA ASN A 150 -21.09 -0.83 15.99
C ASN A 150 -21.04 -1.19 14.50
N LEU A 151 -22.16 -1.55 13.87
CA LEU A 151 -22.24 -1.85 12.43
C LEU A 151 -21.77 -0.68 11.57
N VAL A 152 -22.17 0.55 11.91
CA VAL A 152 -21.70 1.75 11.19
C VAL A 152 -20.19 1.92 11.37
N GLY A 153 -19.67 1.73 12.58
CA GLY A 153 -18.24 1.79 12.86
C GLY A 153 -17.45 0.73 12.08
N GLU A 154 -17.91 -0.52 12.06
CA GLU A 154 -17.29 -1.60 11.29
C GLU A 154 -17.28 -1.28 9.80
N MET A 155 -18.40 -0.84 9.23
CA MET A 155 -18.47 -0.45 7.82
C MET A 155 -17.50 0.70 7.49
N GLN A 156 -17.36 1.68 8.39
CA GLN A 156 -16.41 2.78 8.23
C GLN A 156 -14.96 2.29 8.28
N LEU A 157 -14.63 1.39 9.22
CA LEU A 157 -13.31 0.75 9.28
C LEU A 157 -13.00 0.01 7.98
N ASP A 158 -13.95 -0.76 7.49
CA ASP A 158 -13.84 -1.54 6.26
C ASP A 158 -13.58 -0.66 5.03
N ASN A 159 -14.31 0.46 4.93
CA ASN A 159 -14.08 1.47 3.90
C ASN A 159 -12.69 2.10 4.03
N LYS A 160 -12.27 2.42 5.26
CA LYS A 160 -10.95 3.02 5.51
C LYS A 160 -9.82 2.06 5.17
N ILE A 161 -9.95 0.79 5.52
CA ILE A 161 -9.00 -0.27 5.16
C ILE A 161 -8.87 -0.33 3.64
N ARG A 162 -9.98 -0.41 2.89
CA ARG A 162 -9.94 -0.45 1.42
C ARG A 162 -9.25 0.77 0.81
N GLU A 163 -9.59 1.96 1.29
CA GLU A 163 -9.01 3.23 0.84
C GLU A 163 -7.49 3.28 1.10
N VAL A 164 -7.09 3.04 2.35
CA VAL A 164 -5.69 3.15 2.77
C VAL A 164 -4.84 2.05 2.15
N MET A 165 -5.34 0.82 2.10
CA MET A 165 -4.62 -0.31 1.47
C MET A 165 -4.34 -0.01 0.01
N LYS A 166 -5.36 0.42 -0.75
CA LYS A 166 -5.17 0.77 -2.17
C LYS A 166 -4.14 1.89 -2.34
N SER A 167 -4.32 3.02 -1.65
CA SER A 167 -3.43 4.18 -1.82
C SER A 167 -1.99 3.94 -1.33
N SER A 168 -1.82 3.22 -0.22
CA SER A 168 -0.48 2.94 0.34
C SER A 168 0.30 1.97 -0.55
N PHE A 169 -0.32 0.87 -0.99
CA PHE A 169 0.36 -0.10 -1.82
C PHE A 169 0.57 0.38 -3.26
N GLN A 170 -0.31 1.21 -3.82
CA GLN A 170 -0.03 1.87 -5.10
C GLN A 170 1.26 2.69 -5.02
N GLN A 171 1.37 3.58 -4.03
CA GLN A 171 2.58 4.38 -3.82
C GLN A 171 3.83 3.50 -3.59
N LEU A 172 3.71 2.43 -2.80
CA LEU A 172 4.82 1.54 -2.53
C LEU A 172 5.29 0.77 -3.78
N MET A 173 4.36 0.26 -4.58
CA MET A 173 4.68 -0.48 -5.80
C MET A 173 5.26 0.44 -6.88
N ASP A 174 4.73 1.66 -7.01
CA ASP A 174 5.30 2.68 -7.90
C ASP A 174 6.75 3.01 -7.49
N ALA A 175 7.00 3.16 -6.19
CA ALA A 175 8.34 3.37 -5.66
C ALA A 175 9.29 2.19 -5.96
N PHE A 176 8.82 0.95 -5.81
CA PHE A 176 9.57 -0.24 -6.18
C PHE A 176 9.89 -0.30 -7.67
N GLN A 177 8.94 0.10 -8.53
CA GLN A 177 9.14 0.11 -9.97
C GLN A 177 10.21 1.12 -10.38
N VAL A 178 10.13 2.36 -9.89
CA VAL A 178 11.13 3.41 -10.13
C VAL A 178 12.50 2.97 -9.63
N ARG A 179 12.56 2.41 -8.40
CA ARG A 179 13.78 1.83 -7.83
C ARG A 179 14.35 0.78 -8.78
N ALA A 180 13.60 -0.26 -9.11
CA ALA A 180 14.07 -1.37 -9.94
C ALA A 180 14.60 -0.92 -11.31
N GLN A 181 13.89 0.01 -11.97
CA GLN A 181 14.33 0.58 -13.23
C GLN A 181 15.69 1.27 -13.11
N LYS A 182 15.89 2.11 -12.09
CA LYS A 182 17.20 2.75 -11.82
C LYS A 182 18.30 1.71 -11.58
N GLN A 183 18.04 0.68 -10.76
CA GLN A 183 19.03 -0.36 -10.47
C GLN A 183 19.44 -1.12 -11.73
N MET A 184 18.47 -1.47 -12.57
CA MET A 184 18.74 -2.15 -13.84
C MET A 184 19.60 -1.29 -14.78
N THR A 185 19.27 0.00 -14.91
CA THR A 185 20.04 0.93 -15.74
C THR A 185 21.47 1.09 -15.24
N VAL A 186 21.65 1.36 -13.94
CA VAL A 186 22.97 1.50 -13.33
C VAL A 186 23.78 0.21 -13.46
N GLY A 187 23.18 -0.95 -13.21
CA GLY A 187 23.84 -2.25 -13.34
C GLY A 187 24.33 -2.53 -14.76
N TYR A 188 23.51 -2.20 -15.77
CA TYR A 188 23.86 -2.36 -17.18
C TYR A 188 25.07 -1.48 -17.57
N TYR A 189 25.03 -0.18 -17.29
CA TYR A 189 26.12 0.72 -17.66
C TYR A 189 27.38 0.51 -16.82
N SER A 190 27.25 0.10 -15.55
CA SER A 190 28.38 -0.27 -14.71
C SER A 190 29.14 -1.46 -15.29
N ARG A 191 28.42 -2.46 -15.83
CA ARG A 191 29.04 -3.60 -16.52
C ARG A 191 29.83 -3.15 -17.75
N LEU A 192 29.24 -2.28 -18.59
CA LEU A 192 29.94 -1.73 -19.75
C LEU A 192 31.22 -0.97 -19.36
N LEU A 193 31.23 -0.28 -18.21
CA LEU A 193 32.43 0.37 -17.71
C LEU A 193 33.51 -0.64 -17.31
N VAL A 194 33.12 -1.73 -16.63
CA VAL A 194 34.04 -2.80 -16.22
C VAL A 194 34.63 -3.51 -17.43
N ASP A 195 33.84 -3.73 -18.48
CA ASP A 195 34.30 -4.37 -19.73
C ASP A 195 35.37 -3.55 -20.47
N MET A 196 35.59 -2.28 -20.11
CA MET A 196 36.70 -1.46 -20.65
C MET A 196 38.05 -1.70 -19.95
N ILE A 197 38.07 -2.43 -18.83
CA ILE A 197 39.30 -2.81 -18.16
C ILE A 197 39.94 -3.93 -18.98
N ASN A 198 41.16 -3.71 -19.45
CA ASN A 198 41.95 -4.78 -20.06
C ASN A 198 42.54 -5.68 -18.97
N ASP A 199 42.23 -6.99 -19.02
CA ASP A 199 42.71 -8.05 -18.13
C ASP A 199 43.92 -8.84 -18.67
N ASP A 200 44.46 -8.46 -19.83
CA ASP A 200 45.67 -9.02 -20.40
C ASP A 200 46.87 -8.94 -19.44
N VAL A 201 47.64 -10.02 -19.37
CA VAL A 201 48.85 -10.09 -18.52
C VAL A 201 49.94 -9.17 -19.09
N VAL A 202 50.37 -8.20 -18.30
CA VAL A 202 51.47 -7.28 -18.68
C VAL A 202 52.79 -7.77 -18.08
N TYR A 203 53.82 -7.88 -18.90
CA TYR A 203 55.17 -8.21 -18.47
C TYR A 203 55.99 -6.95 -18.15
N PRO A 204 57.00 -7.03 -17.27
CA PRO A 204 57.89 -5.90 -17.00
C PRO A 204 58.59 -5.43 -18.29
N GLY A 205 58.28 -4.21 -18.74
CA GLY A 205 58.81 -3.61 -19.98
C GLY A 205 57.79 -3.42 -21.09
N ASP A 206 56.63 -4.09 -21.02
CA ASP A 206 55.51 -3.83 -21.92
C ASP A 206 54.75 -2.56 -21.51
N ASN A 207 54.29 -1.82 -22.52
CA ASN A 207 53.41 -0.68 -22.31
C ASN A 207 51.96 -1.16 -22.43
N PRO A 208 51.12 -1.02 -21.39
CA PRO A 208 49.72 -1.46 -21.46
C PRO A 208 48.95 -0.76 -22.58
N ALA A 209 47.91 -1.42 -23.08
CA ALA A 209 47.04 -0.89 -24.13
C ALA A 209 46.50 0.51 -23.77
N ALA A 210 46.42 1.39 -24.77
CA ALA A 210 45.95 2.75 -24.57
C ALA A 210 44.48 2.78 -24.13
N TYR A 211 44.22 3.34 -22.95
CA TYR A 211 42.88 3.47 -22.39
C TYR A 211 42.14 4.70 -22.95
N ASN A 212 40.94 4.50 -23.49
CA ASN A 212 40.13 5.58 -24.04
C ASN A 212 39.14 6.16 -23.02
N LYS A 213 39.57 7.23 -22.34
CA LYS A 213 38.74 8.00 -21.39
C LYS A 213 37.46 8.60 -22.01
N LYS A 214 37.45 8.91 -23.30
CA LYS A 214 36.29 9.54 -23.95
C LYS A 214 35.11 8.57 -24.04
N ASN A 215 35.39 7.30 -24.34
CA ASN A 215 34.35 6.26 -24.38
C ASN A 215 33.71 6.06 -23.01
N ALA A 216 34.52 6.03 -21.95
CA ALA A 216 34.04 5.94 -20.57
C ALA A 216 33.13 7.11 -20.18
N ALA A 217 33.49 8.34 -20.56
CA ALA A 217 32.67 9.51 -20.34
C ALA A 217 31.34 9.46 -21.13
N GLN A 218 31.37 8.93 -22.36
CA GLN A 218 30.17 8.76 -23.16
C GLN A 218 29.19 7.75 -22.54
N ILE A 219 29.70 6.61 -22.02
CA ILE A 219 28.89 5.61 -21.30
C ILE A 219 28.23 6.26 -20.07
N MET A 220 28.96 7.08 -19.32
CA MET A 220 28.39 7.81 -18.18
C MET A 220 27.27 8.78 -18.60
N HIS A 221 27.48 9.55 -19.67
CA HIS A 221 26.45 10.45 -20.18
C HIS A 221 25.19 9.71 -20.61
N GLN A 222 25.34 8.58 -21.32
CA GLN A 222 24.21 7.72 -21.72
C GLN A 222 23.48 7.13 -20.51
N CYS A 223 24.21 6.75 -19.46
CA CYS A 223 23.62 6.28 -18.21
C CYS A 223 22.74 7.36 -17.57
N MET A 224 23.28 8.58 -17.40
CA MET A 224 22.55 9.71 -16.82
C MET A 224 21.30 10.07 -17.64
N GLU A 225 21.42 10.11 -18.96
CA GLU A 225 20.28 10.37 -19.86
C GLU A 225 19.22 9.27 -19.75
N SER A 226 19.64 8.01 -19.72
CA SER A 226 18.73 6.85 -19.58
C SER A 226 17.98 6.88 -18.24
N MET A 227 18.68 7.19 -17.15
CA MET A 227 18.05 7.33 -15.83
C MET A 227 17.05 8.47 -15.80
N SER A 228 17.39 9.63 -16.38
CA SER A 228 16.49 10.79 -16.45
C SER A 228 15.21 10.48 -17.25
N ARG A 229 15.35 9.80 -18.39
CA ARG A 229 14.21 9.43 -19.25
C ARG A 229 13.24 8.47 -18.57
N LEU A 230 13.74 7.51 -17.79
CA LEU A 230 12.91 6.53 -17.08
C LEU A 230 12.08 7.14 -15.94
N MET A 231 12.47 8.31 -15.44
CA MET A 231 11.74 9.03 -14.38
C MET A 231 10.57 9.89 -14.90
N ALA A 232 10.37 10.00 -16.21
CA ALA A 232 9.18 10.64 -16.74
C ALA A 232 7.96 9.80 -16.35
N PRO A 233 6.97 10.36 -15.61
CA PRO A 233 5.71 9.67 -15.45
C PRO A 233 5.21 9.32 -16.85
N LEU A 234 4.69 8.11 -17.03
CA LEU A 234 3.91 7.77 -18.22
C LEU A 234 2.68 8.67 -18.20
N SER A 235 2.82 9.91 -18.67
CA SER A 235 1.74 10.80 -18.96
C SER A 235 1.00 10.15 -20.11
N ILE A 236 -0.05 9.43 -19.76
CA ILE A 236 -1.08 9.05 -20.71
C ILE A 236 -1.64 10.38 -21.20
N ASP A 237 -1.23 10.81 -22.39
CA ASP A 237 -1.84 11.93 -23.09
C ASP A 237 -3.33 11.61 -23.23
N GLU A 238 -4.15 12.24 -22.40
CA GLU A 238 -5.60 12.28 -22.55
C GLU A 238 -5.92 13.02 -23.86
N LYS A 239 -5.84 12.31 -24.99
CA LYS A 239 -6.55 12.76 -26.19
C LYS A 239 -8.04 12.65 -25.88
N LYS A 240 -8.64 13.79 -25.51
CA LYS A 240 -10.08 14.01 -25.54
C LYS A 240 -10.61 13.63 -26.92
N SER A 241 -11.27 12.48 -27.02
CA SER A 241 -12.18 12.20 -28.12
C SER A 241 -13.48 12.96 -27.84
N GLU A 242 -13.63 14.11 -28.49
CA GLU A 242 -14.93 14.76 -28.65
C GLU A 242 -15.78 13.93 -29.61
N ASP A 243 -16.79 13.25 -29.08
CA ASP A 243 -17.93 12.79 -29.88
C ASP A 243 -18.93 13.95 -29.98
N THR A 244 -19.35 14.29 -31.20
CA THR A 244 -20.75 14.17 -31.69
C THR A 244 -21.03 15.19 -32.81
N HIS A 245 -21.15 14.74 -34.06
CA HIS A 245 -22.38 14.96 -34.83
C HIS A 245 -22.45 14.07 -36.08
N MET A 246 -23.37 13.10 -36.04
CA MET A 246 -23.87 12.39 -37.21
C MET A 246 -24.83 13.29 -37.98
N LYS A 247 -24.51 13.61 -39.24
CA LYS A 247 -25.48 14.01 -40.27
C LYS A 247 -25.14 13.38 -41.62
N GLY A 248 -26.00 12.46 -42.04
CA GLY A 248 -26.66 12.47 -43.34
C GLY A 248 -25.84 12.46 -44.64
N SER A 249 -25.80 11.27 -45.24
CA SER A 249 -26.07 10.99 -46.67
C SER A 249 -25.08 11.36 -47.78
N SER A 250 -24.72 10.28 -48.51
CA SER A 250 -24.50 10.16 -49.96
C SER A 250 -23.22 10.76 -50.56
N SER A 251 -22.29 9.93 -51.03
CA SER A 251 -22.33 9.30 -52.36
C SER A 251 -20.96 8.70 -52.77
N SER A 252 -21.05 7.53 -53.41
CA SER A 252 -20.17 6.88 -54.41
C SER A 252 -18.73 7.38 -54.62
N LEU A 253 -17.75 6.46 -54.63
CA LEU A 253 -17.02 6.03 -55.84
C LEU A 253 -16.02 4.88 -55.55
N GLN A 254 -15.82 4.06 -56.57
CA GLN A 254 -15.21 2.73 -56.56
C GLN A 254 -13.67 2.72 -56.71
N LEU A 255 -13.10 1.57 -56.33
CA LEU A 255 -11.94 0.85 -56.93
C LEU A 255 -10.53 1.47 -56.84
N SER A 256 -9.66 0.84 -56.05
CA SER A 256 -8.60 -0.02 -56.60
C SER A 256 -7.83 -0.75 -55.50
N GLU A 257 -7.63 -2.05 -55.71
CA GLU A 257 -6.83 -2.98 -54.91
C GLU A 257 -5.33 -2.68 -55.08
N ARG A 258 -4.55 -2.73 -53.98
CA ARG A 258 -3.21 -3.35 -53.92
C ARG A 258 -2.88 -3.79 -52.49
N ASP A 259 -2.80 -5.11 -52.34
CA ASP A 259 -1.90 -5.94 -51.53
C ASP A 259 -1.26 -5.39 -50.23
N CYS A 260 -1.62 -6.02 -49.10
CA CYS A 260 -0.64 -6.56 -48.15
C CYS A 260 -1.31 -7.58 -47.20
N SER A 261 -0.80 -8.81 -47.21
CA SER A 261 -1.17 -9.96 -46.36
C SER A 261 -0.55 -9.86 -44.94
N PRO A 262 -0.74 -10.84 -44.03
CA PRO A 262 -1.81 -10.86 -43.05
C PRO A 262 -1.34 -10.79 -41.58
N THR A 263 -2.29 -10.41 -40.73
CA THR A 263 -2.35 -10.51 -39.25
C THR A 263 -2.39 -11.95 -38.71
N VAL A 264 -1.80 -12.18 -37.53
CA VAL A 264 -2.09 -13.26 -36.55
C VAL A 264 -1.72 -12.71 -35.16
N GLU A 265 -2.66 -12.18 -34.36
CA GLU A 265 -3.38 -12.79 -33.20
C GLU A 265 -2.99 -12.07 -31.88
N ASN A 266 -3.94 -11.43 -31.20
CA ASN A 266 -4.66 -11.91 -29.98
C ASN A 266 -3.72 -12.08 -28.77
N GLU A 267 -3.99 -11.63 -27.55
CA GLU A 267 -5.21 -11.27 -26.83
C GLU A 267 -4.72 -10.59 -25.52
N GLN A 268 -5.45 -9.62 -24.98
CA GLN A 268 -5.91 -9.67 -23.59
C GLN A 268 -6.76 -8.44 -23.25
N ASN A 269 -8.05 -8.75 -23.21
CA ASN A 269 -9.13 -7.98 -22.62
C ASN A 269 -8.93 -7.91 -21.09
N VAL A 270 -9.80 -7.16 -20.39
CA VAL A 270 -10.16 -7.28 -18.94
C VAL A 270 -9.85 -6.05 -18.05
N LEU A 271 -10.96 -5.39 -17.65
CA LEU A 271 -11.24 -4.58 -16.44
C LEU A 271 -11.09 -3.05 -16.49
N GLN A 272 -12.18 -2.41 -16.94
CA GLN A 272 -12.59 -1.09 -16.48
C GLN A 272 -13.00 -1.15 -15.00
N VAL A 273 -12.40 -0.32 -14.16
CA VAL A 273 -12.99 0.08 -12.86
C VAL A 273 -13.05 1.59 -12.77
N ARG A 274 -14.29 2.06 -12.82
CA ARG A 274 -14.78 3.42 -12.62
C ARG A 274 -14.19 4.03 -11.33
N ASN A 275 -13.51 5.16 -11.45
CA ASN A 275 -13.15 5.99 -10.29
C ASN A 275 -14.41 6.74 -9.80
N VAL A 276 -14.77 6.54 -8.53
CA VAL A 276 -15.81 7.31 -7.84
C VAL A 276 -15.10 8.28 -6.88
N PRO A 277 -15.40 9.60 -6.91
CA PRO A 277 -14.73 10.58 -6.05
C PRO A 277 -15.08 10.38 -4.57
N SER A 278 -14.04 10.41 -3.73
CA SER A 278 -13.99 10.05 -2.30
C SER A 278 -14.57 11.08 -1.32
N GLN A 279 -15.41 12.02 -1.79
CA GLN A 279 -15.94 13.11 -0.96
C GLN A 279 -17.37 12.85 -0.43
N ASN A 280 -18.03 11.76 -0.86
CA ASN A 280 -19.43 11.45 -0.51
C ASN A 280 -19.62 10.42 0.63
N SER A 281 -18.55 9.81 1.16
CA SER A 281 -18.68 8.64 2.04
C SER A 281 -19.10 8.95 3.47
N THR A 282 -18.71 10.10 4.03
CA THR A 282 -19.06 10.51 5.40
C THR A 282 -20.53 10.93 5.53
N SER A 283 -21.04 11.74 4.59
CA SER A 283 -22.45 12.16 4.53
C SER A 283 -23.41 10.98 4.34
N ASN A 284 -23.02 10.01 3.49
CA ASN A 284 -23.82 8.81 3.26
C ASN A 284 -23.87 7.89 4.49
N ALA A 285 -22.80 7.82 5.29
CA ALA A 285 -22.77 6.99 6.50
C ALA A 285 -23.67 7.54 7.62
N GLU A 286 -23.70 8.86 7.81
CA GLU A 286 -24.61 9.50 8.77
C GLU A 286 -26.07 9.37 8.35
N THR A 287 -26.34 9.50 7.06
CA THR A 287 -27.68 9.29 6.49
C THR A 287 -28.13 7.84 6.68
N TYR A 288 -27.25 6.88 6.45
CA TYR A 288 -27.53 5.46 6.68
C TYR A 288 -27.77 5.14 8.16
N LYS A 289 -26.98 5.74 9.08
CA LYS A 289 -27.20 5.64 10.53
C LYS A 289 -28.61 6.13 10.92
N ALA A 290 -29.03 7.28 10.41
CA ALA A 290 -30.36 7.85 10.68
C ALA A 290 -31.48 6.95 10.14
N GLN A 291 -31.29 6.35 8.96
CA GLN A 291 -32.27 5.50 8.30
C GLN A 291 -32.43 4.12 8.99
N LEU A 292 -31.34 3.54 9.49
CA LEU A 292 -31.37 2.32 10.29
C LEU A 292 -32.08 2.54 11.63
N LEU A 293 -31.74 3.63 12.33
CA LEU A 293 -32.38 3.98 13.60
C LEU A 293 -33.88 4.25 13.46
N SER A 294 -34.30 4.88 12.36
CA SER A 294 -35.73 5.13 12.10
C SER A 294 -36.49 3.84 11.77
N THR A 295 -35.88 2.92 11.03
CA THR A 295 -36.48 1.62 10.67
C THR A 295 -36.67 0.75 11.91
N ILE A 296 -35.64 0.69 12.77
CA ILE A 296 -35.70 -0.03 14.05
C ILE A 296 -36.78 0.58 14.96
N ALA A 297 -36.86 1.91 15.05
CA ALA A 297 -37.90 2.58 15.83
C ALA A 297 -39.32 2.29 15.32
N ALA A 298 -39.49 2.16 13.99
CA ALA A 298 -40.77 1.79 13.38
C ALA A 298 -41.17 0.34 13.73
N GLU A 299 -40.23 -0.61 13.66
CA GLU A 299 -40.50 -2.00 14.06
C GLU A 299 -40.84 -2.13 15.54
N GLN A 300 -40.17 -1.38 16.43
CA GLN A 300 -40.49 -1.39 17.87
C GLN A 300 -41.89 -0.86 18.15
N LYS A 301 -42.28 0.23 17.48
CA LYS A 301 -43.63 0.80 17.60
C LYS A 301 -44.70 -0.19 17.11
N GLN A 302 -44.39 -0.96 16.06
CA GLN A 302 -45.29 -1.96 15.51
C GLN A 302 -45.44 -3.17 16.46
N LYS A 303 -44.34 -3.61 17.09
CA LYS A 303 -44.38 -4.66 18.13
C LYS A 303 -45.14 -4.22 19.38
N GLU A 304 -45.01 -2.97 19.83
CA GLU A 304 -45.83 -2.44 20.94
C GLU A 304 -47.34 -2.42 20.61
N LEU A 305 -47.71 -2.05 19.37
CA LEU A 305 -49.09 -2.04 18.91
C LEU A 305 -49.69 -3.45 18.83
N GLN A 306 -48.89 -4.43 18.40
CA GLN A 306 -49.28 -5.84 18.41
C GLN A 306 -49.42 -6.36 19.84
N ALA A 307 -48.47 -6.06 20.73
CA ALA A 307 -48.55 -6.44 22.15
C ALA A 307 -49.79 -5.84 22.85
N LYS A 308 -50.15 -4.58 22.55
CA LYS A 308 -51.37 -3.94 23.09
C LYS A 308 -52.66 -4.54 22.54
N SER A 309 -52.67 -5.04 21.30
CA SER A 309 -53.85 -5.70 20.72
C SER A 309 -54.06 -7.11 21.28
N THR A 310 -53.00 -7.82 21.63
CA THR A 310 -53.07 -9.17 22.21
C THR A 310 -53.53 -9.18 23.68
N VAL A 311 -53.41 -8.06 24.41
CA VAL A 311 -53.86 -7.92 25.81
C VAL A 311 -55.35 -7.50 25.90
N LEU A 312 -55.98 -7.14 24.78
CA LEU A 312 -57.40 -6.73 24.70
C LEU A 312 -58.36 -7.85 24.24
N LEU A 313 -57.88 -9.09 24.14
CA LEU A 313 -58.66 -10.31 23.89
C LEU A 313 -58.53 -11.26 25.08
#